data_AF-A0A3M1B1U4-F1
#
_entry.id   AF-A0A3M1B1U4-F1
#
_cell.length_a   1.000
_cell.length_b   1.000
_cell.length_c   1.000
_cell.angle_alpha   90.00
_cell.angle_beta   90.00
_cell.angle_gamma   90.00
#
_symmetry.space_group_name_H-M   'P 1'
#
loop_
_entity.id
_entity.type
_entity.pdbx_description
1 polymer ?
#
loop_
_entity_poly.entity_id
_entity_poly.type
_entity_poly.pdbx_seq_one_letter_code
_entity_poly.pdbx_strand_id
1 'polypeptide(L)'
;MKHVLLSLTFLLFAGGLFAQTETEKTPAQKDTEALVAEYQLNDDQAAEMLKVQERKYRNLKEFEPLMNQDVKLYLRKLRALVNATDASFRRILNDEQIKTYNQKQQELRKQKAQLYKEMKAAGASQFEIDKKLVQLDLEAI
;
A
#
# COMPACT_ATOMS: atom_id res chain seq x y z
N MET A 1 40.32 -40.84 -52.80
CA MET A 1 39.50 -39.96 -53.66
C MET A 1 38.02 -40.28 -53.45
N LYS A 2 37.23 -39.30 -53.00
CA LYS A 2 35.84 -38.96 -53.40
C LYS A 2 35.28 -37.92 -52.41
N HIS A 3 34.43 -37.02 -52.90
CA HIS A 3 34.08 -35.70 -52.31
C HIS A 3 32.70 -35.69 -51.59
N VAL A 4 32.20 -34.48 -51.22
CA VAL A 4 30.82 -34.09 -50.77
C VAL A 4 30.54 -34.30 -49.26
N LEU A 5 29.99 -33.38 -48.43
CA LEU A 5 29.58 -31.94 -48.53
C LEU A 5 29.68 -31.27 -47.10
N LEU A 6 30.23 -30.08 -46.89
CA LEU A 6 29.59 -28.73 -46.75
C LEU A 6 28.26 -28.65 -45.91
N SER A 7 28.32 -28.03 -44.71
CA SER A 7 27.27 -27.28 -43.95
C SER A 7 27.83 -27.02 -42.53
N LEU A 8 28.22 -25.81 -42.09
CA LEU A 8 27.52 -24.53 -41.93
C LEU A 8 26.34 -24.54 -40.94
N THR A 9 26.64 -24.46 -39.63
CA THR A 9 25.75 -23.80 -38.66
C THR A 9 26.56 -23.03 -37.61
N PHE A 10 26.79 -21.75 -37.87
CA PHE A 10 27.38 -20.83 -36.88
C PHE A 10 26.26 -20.41 -35.91
N LEU A 11 25.96 -21.27 -34.94
CA LEU A 11 24.87 -21.05 -33.99
C LEU A 11 25.31 -20.02 -32.94
N LEU A 12 25.21 -18.75 -33.33
CA LEU A 12 25.30 -17.60 -32.44
C LEU A 12 24.29 -17.80 -31.32
N PHE A 13 24.80 -18.21 -30.15
CA PHE A 13 24.07 -18.09 -28.89
C PHE A 13 24.00 -16.59 -28.55
N ALA A 14 23.12 -15.89 -29.27
CA ALA A 14 22.54 -14.64 -28.82
C ALA A 14 21.66 -14.98 -27.61
N GLY A 15 22.30 -15.29 -26.48
CA GLY A 15 21.68 -15.30 -25.18
C GLY A 15 21.15 -13.90 -24.97
N GLY A 16 19.85 -13.72 -25.22
CA GLY A 16 19.17 -12.47 -24.99
C GLY A 16 19.34 -12.13 -23.52
N LEU A 17 20.23 -11.18 -23.25
CA LEU A 17 20.25 -10.43 -22.00
C LEU A 17 18.95 -9.64 -21.98
N PHE A 18 17.86 -10.32 -21.61
CA PHE A 18 16.72 -9.69 -21.00
C PHE A 18 17.26 -9.06 -19.72
N ALA A 19 17.65 -7.79 -19.84
CA ALA A 19 17.76 -6.93 -18.68
C ALA A 19 16.40 -6.99 -17.99
N GLN A 20 16.32 -7.76 -16.90
CA GLN A 20 15.27 -7.61 -15.90
C GLN A 20 15.48 -6.24 -15.28
N THR A 21 15.01 -5.22 -15.98
CA THR A 21 14.71 -3.93 -15.38
C THR A 21 13.59 -4.23 -14.40
N GLU A 22 13.93 -4.48 -13.14
CA GLU A 22 12.96 -4.54 -12.06
C GLU A 22 12.23 -3.20 -12.05
N THR A 23 11.05 -3.17 -12.67
CA THR A 23 10.23 -1.96 -12.72
C THR A 23 9.88 -1.62 -11.30
N GLU A 24 10.29 -0.45 -10.82
CA GLU A 24 10.13 -0.12 -9.40
C GLU A 24 8.65 -0.23 -9.01
N LYS A 25 8.37 -1.09 -8.02
CA LYS A 25 7.01 -1.33 -7.56
C LYS A 25 6.38 -0.02 -7.10
N THR A 26 5.19 0.26 -7.63
CA THR A 26 4.40 1.41 -7.21
C THR A 26 4.08 1.33 -5.71
N PRO A 27 3.81 2.46 -5.02
CA PRO A 27 3.37 2.44 -3.63
C PRO A 27 2.13 1.55 -3.41
N ALA A 28 1.20 1.53 -4.38
CA ALA A 28 0.03 0.65 -4.33
C ALA A 28 0.39 -0.84 -4.30
N GLN A 29 1.39 -1.27 -5.08
CA GLN A 29 1.89 -2.65 -5.08
C GLN A 29 2.63 -2.98 -3.78
N LYS A 30 3.51 -2.08 -3.30
CA LYS A 30 4.27 -2.26 -2.06
C LYS A 30 3.35 -2.46 -0.84
N ASP A 31 2.33 -1.62 -0.70
CA ASP A 31 1.36 -1.74 0.40
C ASP A 31 0.44 -2.96 0.24
N THR A 32 0.09 -3.33 -1.00
CA THR A 32 -0.68 -4.56 -1.26
C THR A 32 0.12 -5.79 -0.83
N GLU A 33 1.40 -5.86 -1.17
CA GLU A 33 2.30 -6.95 -0.78
C GLU A 33 2.47 -7.04 0.75
N ALA A 34 2.54 -5.90 1.44
CA ALA A 34 2.56 -5.87 2.90
C ALA A 34 1.28 -6.47 3.51
N LEU A 35 0.09 -6.11 3.00
CA LEU A 35 -1.18 -6.68 3.44
C LEU A 35 -1.35 -8.14 3.06
N VAL A 36 -0.88 -8.56 1.88
CA VAL A 36 -0.83 -9.98 1.46
C VAL A 36 0.01 -10.79 2.45
N ALA A 37 1.18 -10.29 2.84
CA ALA A 37 2.05 -10.95 3.80
C ALA A 37 1.47 -10.96 5.23
N GLU A 38 0.87 -9.85 5.69
CA GLU A 38 0.34 -9.74 7.05
C GLU A 38 -0.96 -10.55 7.26
N TYR A 39 -1.81 -10.62 6.23
CA TYR A 39 -3.13 -11.29 6.32
C TYR A 39 -3.21 -12.59 5.55
N GLN A 40 -2.13 -13.03 4.90
CA GLN A 40 -2.10 -14.23 4.05
C GLN A 40 -3.26 -14.20 3.04
N LEU A 41 -3.37 -13.10 2.30
CA LEU A 41 -4.40 -12.91 1.28
C LEU A 41 -4.15 -13.87 0.11
N ASN A 42 -5.21 -14.50 -0.40
CA ASN A 42 -5.13 -15.29 -1.63
C ASN A 42 -5.07 -14.39 -2.88
N ASP A 43 -4.86 -14.98 -4.06
CA ASP A 43 -4.67 -14.22 -5.31
C ASP A 43 -5.86 -13.32 -5.68
N ASP A 44 -7.10 -13.78 -5.46
CA ASP A 44 -8.31 -12.98 -5.70
C ASP A 44 -8.39 -11.78 -4.73
N GLN A 45 -8.15 -12.03 -3.44
CA GLN A 45 -8.11 -10.99 -2.40
C GLN A 45 -6.99 -9.98 -2.66
N ALA A 46 -5.82 -10.44 -3.12
CA ALA A 46 -4.69 -9.59 -3.48
C ALA A 46 -5.02 -8.70 -4.69
N ALA A 47 -5.68 -9.25 -5.71
CA ALA A 47 -6.12 -8.52 -6.90
C ALA A 47 -7.22 -7.48 -6.59
N GLU A 48 -8.11 -7.75 -5.62
CA GLU A 48 -9.05 -6.74 -5.11
C GLU A 48 -8.35 -5.67 -4.27
N MET A 49 -7.42 -6.07 -3.39
CA MET A 49 -6.70 -5.14 -2.53
C MET A 49 -5.83 -4.17 -3.34
N LEU A 50 -5.20 -4.64 -4.43
CA LEU A 50 -4.47 -3.77 -5.35
C LEU A 50 -5.35 -2.64 -5.91
N LYS A 51 -6.57 -2.94 -6.36
CA LYS A 51 -7.53 -1.94 -6.85
C LYS A 51 -7.91 -0.92 -5.77
N VAL A 52 -7.99 -1.36 -4.51
CA VAL A 52 -8.22 -0.50 -3.35
C VAL A 52 -7.02 0.42 -3.11
N GLN A 53 -5.78 -0.08 -3.16
CA GLN A 53 -4.57 0.73 -2.97
C GLN A 53 -4.31 1.69 -4.12
N GLU A 54 -4.52 1.29 -5.37
CA GLU A 54 -4.44 2.22 -6.50
C GLU A 54 -5.43 3.38 -6.35
N ARG A 55 -6.65 3.10 -5.89
CA ARG A 55 -7.64 4.15 -5.57
C ARG A 55 -7.18 5.00 -4.38
N LYS A 56 -6.56 4.41 -3.34
CA LYS A 56 -5.95 5.14 -2.22
C LYS A 56 -4.96 6.19 -2.74
N TYR A 57 -4.03 5.77 -3.60
CA TYR A 57 -2.99 6.64 -4.15
C TYR A 57 -3.47 7.65 -5.19
N ARG A 58 -4.47 7.31 -6.03
CA ARG A 58 -5.13 8.31 -6.90
C ARG A 58 -5.78 9.42 -6.06
N ASN A 59 -6.56 9.05 -5.05
CA ASN A 59 -7.24 10.01 -4.18
C ASN A 59 -6.23 10.89 -3.40
N LEU A 60 -5.15 10.30 -2.86
CA LEU A 60 -4.06 11.04 -2.20
C LEU A 60 -3.48 12.13 -3.11
N LYS A 61 -3.19 11.79 -4.37
CA LYS A 61 -2.68 12.73 -5.37
C LYS A 61 -3.70 13.82 -5.73
N GLU A 62 -4.99 13.48 -5.83
CA GLU A 62 -6.05 14.46 -6.13
C GLU A 62 -6.19 15.54 -5.05
N PHE A 63 -5.99 15.21 -3.77
CA PHE A 63 -6.13 16.17 -2.67
C PHE A 63 -4.80 16.73 -2.13
N GLU A 64 -3.64 16.29 -2.63
CA GLU A 64 -2.32 16.82 -2.27
C GLU A 64 -2.24 18.36 -2.30
N PRO A 65 -2.78 19.09 -3.32
CA PRO A 65 -2.75 20.56 -3.34
C PRO A 65 -3.46 21.21 -2.13
N LEU A 66 -4.42 20.52 -1.52
CA LEU A 66 -5.17 21.05 -0.38
C LEU A 66 -4.31 21.20 0.88
N MET A 67 -3.16 20.51 0.98
CA MET A 67 -2.23 20.67 2.11
C MET A 67 -1.83 22.14 2.33
N ASN A 68 -1.69 22.89 1.23
CA ASN A 68 -1.26 24.29 1.24
C ASN A 68 -2.43 25.29 1.04
N GLN A 69 -3.57 24.83 0.50
CA GLN A 69 -4.73 25.69 0.18
C GLN A 69 -5.80 25.68 1.28
N ASP A 70 -6.20 24.50 1.76
CA ASP A 70 -7.15 24.33 2.86
C ASP A 70 -6.80 23.03 3.62
N VAL A 71 -5.93 23.20 4.62
CA VAL A 71 -5.42 22.09 5.41
C VAL A 71 -6.52 21.40 6.25
N LYS A 72 -7.66 22.07 6.51
CA LYS A 72 -8.82 21.47 7.20
C LYS A 72 -9.61 20.58 6.24
N LEU A 73 -9.79 21.02 4.99
CA LEU A 73 -10.39 20.20 3.93
C LEU A 73 -9.50 19.01 3.58
N TYR A 74 -8.18 19.18 3.49
CA TYR A 74 -7.21 18.10 3.33
C TYR A 74 -7.40 17.02 4.40
N LEU A 75 -7.38 17.40 5.69
CA LEU A 75 -7.53 16.47 6.80
C LEU A 75 -8.90 15.76 6.78
N ARG A 76 -9.97 16.45 6.38
CA ARG A 76 -11.30 15.86 6.20
C ARG A 76 -11.35 14.85 5.05
N LYS A 77 -10.70 15.15 3.92
CA LYS A 77 -10.55 14.22 2.78
C LYS A 77 -9.74 12.99 3.17
N LEU A 78 -8.64 13.17 3.90
CA LEU A 78 -7.78 12.08 4.35
C LEU A 78 -8.52 11.12 5.29
N ARG A 79 -9.30 11.63 6.26
CA ARG A 79 -10.19 10.81 7.11
C ARG A 79 -11.22 10.01 6.32
N ALA A 80 -11.86 10.66 5.34
CA ALA A 80 -12.84 10.00 4.49
C ALA A 80 -12.20 8.91 3.62
N LEU A 81 -10.98 9.13 3.14
CA LEU A 81 -10.20 8.13 2.42
C LEU A 81 -9.89 6.92 3.32
N VAL A 82 -9.31 7.17 4.50
CA VAL A 82 -8.96 6.13 5.47
C VAL A 82 -10.17 5.23 5.76
N ASN A 83 -11.30 5.82 6.15
CA ASN A 83 -12.52 5.07 6.45
C ASN A 83 -13.04 4.25 5.25
N ALA A 84 -12.92 4.78 4.03
CA ALA A 84 -13.37 4.09 2.81
C ALA A 84 -12.42 2.96 2.39
N THR A 85 -11.12 3.13 2.58
CA THR A 85 -10.09 2.10 2.34
C THR A 85 -10.23 0.98 3.36
N ASP A 86 -10.26 1.28 4.66
CA ASP A 86 -10.46 0.30 5.74
C ASP A 86 -11.76 -0.50 5.56
N ALA A 87 -12.88 0.18 5.29
CA ALA A 87 -14.16 -0.48 5.01
C ALA A 87 -14.16 -1.29 3.70
N SER A 88 -13.24 -1.03 2.76
CA SER A 88 -13.05 -1.89 1.58
C SER A 88 -12.22 -3.12 1.93
N PHE A 89 -11.08 -2.91 2.60
CA PHE A 89 -10.19 -3.97 3.05
C PHE A 89 -10.92 -5.00 3.91
N ARG A 90 -11.70 -4.53 4.90
CA ARG A 90 -12.50 -5.40 5.77
C ARG A 90 -13.55 -6.26 5.03
N ARG A 91 -13.96 -5.89 3.81
CA ARG A 91 -14.86 -6.74 2.97
C ARG A 91 -14.13 -7.80 2.16
N ILE A 92 -12.84 -7.60 1.90
CA ILE A 92 -11.97 -8.55 1.19
C ILE A 92 -11.62 -9.74 2.12
N LEU A 93 -11.49 -9.48 3.42
CA LEU A 93 -11.08 -10.47 4.42
C LEU A 93 -12.15 -11.55 4.70
N ASN A 94 -11.67 -12.79 4.92
CA ASN A 94 -12.47 -13.90 5.43
C ASN A 94 -12.53 -13.91 6.98
N ASP A 95 -13.35 -14.80 7.56
CA ASP A 95 -13.59 -14.89 9.01
C ASP A 95 -12.33 -15.15 9.87
N GLU A 96 -11.31 -15.79 9.32
CA GLU A 96 -10.04 -16.02 10.02
C GLU A 96 -9.18 -14.75 10.00
N GLN A 97 -9.02 -14.14 8.82
CA GLN A 97 -8.28 -12.89 8.62
C GLN A 97 -8.92 -11.72 9.39
N ILE A 98 -10.24 -11.71 9.55
CA ILE A 98 -10.98 -10.75 10.38
C ILE A 98 -10.56 -10.83 11.86
N LYS A 99 -10.12 -11.99 12.37
CA LYS A 99 -9.60 -12.09 13.75
C LYS A 99 -8.26 -11.35 13.88
N THR A 100 -7.34 -11.57 12.94
CA THR A 100 -6.06 -10.84 12.85
C THR A 100 -6.30 -9.33 12.73
N TYR A 101 -7.22 -8.93 11.84
CA TYR A 101 -7.61 -7.53 11.65
C TYR A 101 -8.12 -6.90 12.96
N ASN A 102 -9.03 -7.58 13.67
CA ASN A 102 -9.56 -7.07 14.93
C ASN A 102 -8.49 -6.93 16.02
N GLN A 103 -7.48 -7.81 16.06
CA GLN A 103 -6.33 -7.68 16.96
C GLN A 103 -5.44 -6.49 16.58
N LYS A 104 -5.14 -6.31 15.28
CA LYS A 104 -4.35 -5.17 14.77
C LYS A 104 -5.06 -3.84 15.03
N GLN A 105 -6.37 -3.78 14.83
CA GLN A 105 -7.20 -2.61 15.16
C GLN A 105 -7.22 -2.29 16.67
N GLN A 106 -7.13 -3.30 17.55
CA GLN A 106 -6.96 -3.04 18.98
C GLN A 106 -5.58 -2.46 19.30
N GLU A 107 -4.52 -2.96 18.66
CA GLU A 107 -3.16 -2.44 18.86
C GLU A 107 -3.00 -1.02 18.32
N LEU A 108 -3.50 -0.75 17.12
CA LEU A 108 -3.56 0.59 16.53
C LEU A 108 -4.26 1.59 17.46
N ARG A 109 -5.35 1.20 18.13
CA ARG A 109 -6.02 2.05 19.14
C ARG A 109 -5.14 2.35 20.35
N LYS A 110 -4.31 1.40 20.82
CA LYS A 110 -3.35 1.65 21.91
C LYS A 110 -2.26 2.62 21.46
N GLN A 111 -1.69 2.41 20.28
CA GLN A 111 -0.68 3.30 19.68
C GLN A 111 -1.21 4.73 19.53
N LYS A 112 -2.44 4.88 19.00
CA LYS A 112 -3.14 6.18 18.90
C LYS A 112 -3.39 6.82 20.26
N ALA A 113 -3.82 6.05 21.26
CA ALA A 113 -4.02 6.56 22.62
C ALA A 113 -2.71 7.01 23.28
N GLN A 114 -1.60 6.33 23.00
CA GLN A 114 -0.28 6.71 23.49
C GLN A 114 0.24 7.97 22.79
N LEU A 115 0.22 8.00 21.45
CA LEU A 115 0.61 9.15 20.63
C LEU A 115 -0.20 10.41 21.00
N TYR A 116 -1.51 10.27 21.24
CA TYR A 116 -2.34 11.37 21.73
C TYR A 116 -1.84 11.94 23.07
N LYS A 117 -1.50 11.07 24.04
CA LYS A 117 -0.98 11.51 25.35
C LYS A 117 0.36 12.21 25.22
N GLU A 118 1.28 11.64 24.45
CA GLU A 118 2.63 12.19 24.24
C GLU A 118 2.57 13.57 23.57
N MET A 119 1.84 13.70 22.46
CA MET A 119 1.70 14.97 21.76
C MET A 119 0.98 16.02 22.62
N LYS A 120 -0.03 15.62 23.40
CA LYS A 120 -0.73 16.53 24.33
C LYS A 120 0.17 17.00 25.48
N ALA A 121 1.00 16.11 26.02
CA ALA A 121 2.00 16.47 27.04
C ALA A 121 3.09 17.39 26.49
N ALA A 122 3.45 17.24 25.20
CA ALA A 122 4.35 18.12 24.47
C ALA A 122 3.72 19.47 24.04
N GLY A 123 2.44 19.72 24.39
CA GLY A 123 1.75 20.98 24.08
C GLY A 123 1.29 21.13 22.63
N ALA A 124 1.27 20.06 21.84
CA ALA A 124 0.79 20.10 20.45
C ALA A 124 -0.68 20.53 20.35
N SER A 125 -1.03 21.24 19.29
CA SER A 125 -2.42 21.62 19.04
C SER A 125 -3.28 20.41 18.70
N GLN A 126 -4.59 20.48 18.98
CA GLN A 126 -5.53 19.41 18.60
C GLN A 126 -5.49 19.12 17.09
N PHE A 127 -5.17 20.12 16.25
CA PHE A 127 -5.04 19.94 14.81
C PHE A 127 -3.82 19.10 14.42
N GLU A 128 -2.67 19.30 15.07
CA GLU A 128 -1.46 18.51 14.81
C GLU A 128 -1.61 17.07 15.30
N ILE A 129 -2.22 16.90 16.48
CA ILE A 129 -2.60 15.60 17.03
C ILE A 129 -3.52 14.87 16.04
N ASP A 130 -4.60 15.52 15.63
CA ASP A 130 -5.55 14.99 14.64
C ASP A 130 -4.87 14.58 13.32
N LYS A 131 -3.95 15.41 12.81
CA LYS A 131 -3.19 15.13 11.58
C LYS A 131 -2.32 13.88 11.75
N LYS A 132 -1.62 13.73 12.88
CA LYS A 132 -0.76 12.58 13.16
C LYS A 132 -1.55 11.29 13.41
N LEU A 133 -2.70 11.37 14.09
CA LEU A 133 -3.56 10.20 14.30
C LEU A 133 -4.14 9.66 12.98
N VAL A 134 -4.54 10.54 12.05
CA VAL A 134 -5.06 10.14 10.73
C VAL A 134 -3.95 9.64 9.81
N GLN A 135 -2.73 10.19 9.92
CA GLN A 135 -1.56 9.67 9.21
C GLN A 135 -1.23 8.24 9.67
N LEU A 136 -1.27 7.96 10.97
CA LEU A 136 -1.07 6.63 11.52
C LEU A 136 -2.18 5.64 11.07
N ASP A 137 -3.43 6.10 10.94
CA ASP A 137 -4.49 5.28 10.34
C ASP A 137 -4.26 4.98 8.84
N LEU A 138 -3.68 5.93 8.09
CA LEU A 138 -3.36 5.77 6.66
C LEU A 138 -2.20 4.80 6.42
N GLU A 139 -1.23 4.75 7.34
CA GLU A 139 -0.06 3.87 7.26
C GLU A 139 -0.39 2.42 7.66
N ALA A 140 -1.53 2.19 8.31
CA ALA A 140 -1.99 0.88 8.75
C ALA A 140 -2.87 0.12 7.73
N ILE A 141 -3.17 0.72 6.57
CA ILE A 141 -4.09 0.21 5.52
C ILE A 141 -3.63 0.57 4.12
#